data_AF-A0A2A6DY76-F1
#
_entry.id   AF-A0A2A6DY76-F1
#
_cell.length_a   1.000
_cell.length_b   1.000
_cell.length_c   1.000
_cell.angle_alpha   90.00
_cell.angle_beta   90.00
_cell.angle_gamma   90.00
#
_symmetry.space_group_name_H-M   'P 1'
#
loop_
_entity.id
_entity.type
_entity.pdbx_description
1 polymer ?
#
loop_
_entity_poly.entity_id
_entity_poly.type
_entity_poly.pdbx_seq_one_letter_code
_entity_poly.pdbx_strand_id
1 'polypeptide(L)'
;MSTEAGFYFGIFKALSDLVGSPDSRYTLAIVFSALFLIHQGFELRKNFPHIFLMNMELKKFLLYKMSDFPLWQLYLSKLNLMRLMLVIPFFFLTITNTILILKLNLTILSFSWLIVQISSLWISPVIQLYWSPYIQGKIETTEDQLLMAQTIPRKYLVVPLLYSLYLLLFIRFPDKWGWVVPLILSVYFSIGVLFSHFILGSVAKKGVRQLESSSFIS
;
A
#
# COMPACT_ATOMS: atom_id res chain seq x y z
N MET A 1 -19.36 7.12 -3.02
CA MET A 1 -18.18 6.27 -3.27
C MET A 1 -18.02 5.80 -4.73
N SER A 2 -19.02 5.84 -5.62
CA SER A 2 -18.84 5.43 -7.04
C SER A 2 -18.31 6.53 -7.98
N THR A 3 -18.40 7.81 -7.59
CA THR A 3 -18.03 8.96 -8.45
C THR A 3 -16.52 9.23 -8.50
N GLU A 4 -15.79 9.03 -7.39
CA GLU A 4 -14.35 9.28 -7.33
C GLU A 4 -13.55 8.27 -8.16
N ALA A 5 -13.89 6.98 -8.09
CA ALA A 5 -13.21 5.95 -8.88
C ALA A 5 -13.37 6.19 -10.40
N GLY A 6 -14.58 6.57 -10.85
CA GLY A 6 -14.83 6.95 -12.25
C GLY A 6 -14.06 8.20 -12.67
N PHE A 7 -13.96 9.19 -11.78
CA PHE A 7 -13.17 10.41 -12.00
C PHE A 7 -11.66 10.09 -12.13
N TYR A 8 -11.09 9.28 -11.25
CA TYR A 8 -9.68 8.86 -11.33
C TYR A 8 -9.37 8.02 -12.57
N PHE A 9 -10.30 7.14 -12.99
CA PHE A 9 -10.18 6.41 -14.26
C PHE A 9 -10.25 7.34 -15.47
N GLY A 10 -11.14 8.35 -15.43
CA GLY A 10 -11.24 9.38 -16.47
C GLY A 10 -9.95 10.19 -16.62
N ILE A 11 -9.37 10.62 -15.49
CA ILE A 11 -8.06 11.28 -15.47
C ILE A 11 -6.98 10.34 -16.02
N PHE A 12 -6.92 9.09 -15.56
CA PHE A 12 -5.94 8.13 -16.06
C PHE A 12 -6.02 7.93 -17.57
N LYS A 13 -7.24 7.79 -18.11
CA LYS A 13 -7.45 7.65 -19.55
C LYS A 13 -6.99 8.90 -20.31
N ALA A 14 -7.38 10.09 -19.86
CA ALA A 14 -6.97 11.35 -20.48
C ALA A 14 -5.43 11.53 -20.46
N LEU A 15 -4.79 11.18 -19.35
CA LEU A 15 -3.32 11.20 -19.22
C LEU A 15 -2.66 10.18 -20.15
N SER A 16 -3.21 8.97 -20.26
CA SER A 16 -2.72 7.93 -21.18
C SER A 16 -2.80 8.39 -22.65
N ASP A 17 -3.87 9.10 -23.01
CA ASP A 17 -4.07 9.61 -24.37
C ASP A 17 -3.14 10.80 -24.67
N LEU A 18 -2.87 11.67 -23.69
CA LEU A 18 -1.95 12.82 -23.81
C LEU A 18 -0.48 12.40 -23.93
N VAL A 19 -0.10 11.28 -23.31
CA VAL A 19 1.26 10.77 -23.38
C VAL A 19 1.51 10.09 -24.72
N GLY A 20 2.51 10.60 -25.45
CA GLY A 20 2.79 10.19 -26.82
C GLY A 20 3.61 8.91 -26.99
N SER A 21 4.39 8.49 -25.99
CA SER A 21 5.25 7.30 -26.08
C SER A 21 4.61 6.08 -25.37
N PRO A 22 4.74 4.86 -25.94
CA PRO A 22 4.18 3.64 -25.34
C PRO A 22 4.80 3.34 -23.97
N ASP A 23 6.08 3.64 -23.77
CA ASP A 23 6.79 3.43 -22.51
C ASP A 23 6.28 4.34 -21.38
N SER A 24 5.93 5.59 -21.69
CA SER A 24 5.38 6.50 -20.70
C SER A 24 3.93 6.15 -20.36
N ARG A 25 3.13 5.64 -21.31
CA ARG A 25 1.81 5.05 -21.03
C ARG A 25 1.90 3.83 -20.11
N TYR A 26 2.92 3.01 -20.33
CA TYR A 26 3.20 1.87 -19.48
C TYR A 26 3.64 2.28 -18.07
N THR A 27 4.48 3.30 -17.97
CA THR A 27 4.90 3.87 -16.68
C THR A 27 3.70 4.42 -15.92
N LEU A 28 2.79 5.13 -16.59
CA LEU A 28 1.53 5.58 -16.01
C LEU A 28 0.70 4.41 -15.45
N ALA A 29 0.59 3.31 -16.19
CA ALA A 29 -0.16 2.13 -15.77
C ALA A 29 0.46 1.47 -14.52
N ILE A 30 1.78 1.40 -14.43
CA ILE A 30 2.51 0.94 -13.22
C ILE A 30 2.18 1.82 -12.02
N VAL A 31 2.35 3.12 -12.18
CA VAL A 31 2.14 4.09 -11.10
C VAL A 31 0.69 4.06 -10.61
N PHE A 32 -0.27 4.05 -11.54
CA PHE A 32 -1.70 3.95 -11.20
C PHE A 32 -2.03 2.66 -10.47
N SER A 33 -1.49 1.52 -10.92
CA SER A 33 -1.71 0.23 -10.26
C SER A 33 -1.20 0.21 -8.82
N ALA A 34 0.00 0.78 -8.59
CA ALA A 34 0.57 0.88 -7.25
C ALA A 34 -0.28 1.76 -6.33
N LEU A 35 -0.68 2.95 -6.82
CA LEU A 35 -1.54 3.87 -6.09
C LEU A 35 -2.90 3.25 -5.75
N PHE A 36 -3.48 2.51 -6.69
CA PHE A 36 -4.76 1.82 -6.48
C PHE A 36 -4.67 0.80 -5.36
N LEU A 37 -3.63 -0.06 -5.34
CA LEU A 37 -3.47 -1.06 -4.27
C LEU A 37 -3.21 -0.43 -2.89
N ILE A 38 -2.44 0.66 -2.84
CA ILE A 38 -2.21 1.41 -1.60
C ILE A 38 -3.52 2.03 -1.10
N HIS A 39 -4.30 2.62 -2.00
CA HIS A 39 -5.57 3.24 -1.66
C HIS A 39 -6.63 2.22 -1.23
N GLN A 40 -6.75 1.09 -1.93
CA GLN A 40 -7.68 0.02 -1.56
C GLN A 40 -7.38 -0.55 -0.18
N GLY A 41 -6.10 -0.69 0.18
CA GLY A 41 -5.77 -1.09 1.53
C GLY A 41 -6.31 -0.06 2.53
N PHE A 42 -6.10 1.22 2.27
CA PHE A 42 -6.52 2.30 3.18
C PHE A 42 -8.04 2.28 3.39
N GLU A 43 -8.80 2.10 2.32
CA GLU A 43 -10.25 1.95 2.37
C GLU A 43 -10.66 0.71 3.18
N LEU A 44 -10.00 -0.45 3.00
CA LEU A 44 -10.29 -1.64 3.80
C LEU A 44 -10.12 -1.39 5.30
N ARG A 45 -9.04 -0.70 5.70
CA ARG A 45 -8.83 -0.39 7.12
C ARG A 45 -9.85 0.62 7.64
N LYS A 46 -10.18 1.64 6.86
CA LYS A 46 -11.13 2.70 7.22
C LYS A 46 -12.54 2.16 7.37
N ASN A 47 -12.96 1.27 6.47
CA ASN A 47 -14.29 0.69 6.46
C ASN A 47 -14.45 -0.46 7.48
N PHE A 48 -13.36 -1.18 7.78
CA PHE A 48 -13.37 -2.29 8.73
C PHE A 48 -12.33 -2.14 9.87
N PRO A 49 -12.36 -1.04 10.65
CA PRO A 49 -11.35 -0.76 11.65
C PRO A 49 -11.36 -1.79 12.79
N HIS A 50 -12.50 -2.37 13.14
CA HIS A 50 -12.63 -3.41 14.17
C HIS A 50 -11.91 -4.71 13.81
N ILE A 51 -11.84 -5.04 12.53
CA ILE A 51 -11.18 -6.26 12.05
C ILE A 51 -9.67 -6.07 12.09
N PHE A 52 -9.19 -4.93 11.62
CA PHE A 52 -7.76 -4.71 11.34
C PHE A 52 -6.99 -4.04 12.48
N LEU A 53 -7.60 -3.14 13.25
CA LEU A 53 -6.92 -2.49 14.37
C LEU A 53 -6.89 -3.42 15.58
N MET A 54 -5.75 -3.50 16.28
CA MET A 54 -5.63 -4.29 17.51
C MET A 54 -6.46 -3.72 18.67
N ASN A 55 -6.65 -2.40 18.71
CA ASN A 55 -7.23 -1.70 19.87
C ASN A 55 -8.77 -1.71 19.91
N MET A 56 -9.45 -1.89 18.79
CA MET A 56 -10.92 -1.82 18.72
C MET A 56 -11.62 -3.03 19.38
N GLU A 57 -10.84 -3.98 19.90
CA GLU A 57 -11.32 -5.21 20.53
C GLU A 57 -10.86 -5.34 21.99
N LEU A 58 -10.71 -4.24 22.75
CA LEU A 58 -10.26 -4.24 24.16
C LEU A 58 -10.92 -5.34 25.03
N LYS A 59 -12.22 -5.60 24.88
CA LYS A 59 -12.92 -6.68 25.60
C LYS A 59 -12.52 -8.10 25.15
N LYS A 60 -12.22 -8.31 23.86
CA LYS A 60 -11.71 -9.58 23.35
C LYS A 60 -10.20 -9.72 23.53
N PHE A 61 -9.49 -8.61 23.75
CA PHE A 61 -8.06 -8.56 24.03
C PHE A 61 -7.73 -9.24 25.36
N LEU A 62 -8.60 -9.08 26.36
CA LEU A 62 -8.51 -9.77 27.64
C LEU A 62 -8.68 -11.29 27.48
N LEU A 63 -9.66 -11.72 26.68
CA LEU A 63 -9.84 -13.13 26.30
C LEU A 63 -8.65 -13.70 25.52
N TYR A 64 -8.08 -12.92 24.61
CA TYR A 64 -6.92 -13.35 23.81
C TYR A 64 -5.64 -13.41 24.65
N LYS A 65 -5.46 -12.48 25.61
CA LYS A 65 -4.35 -12.53 26.58
C LYS A 65 -4.44 -13.73 27.52
N MET A 66 -5.65 -14.23 27.78
CA MET A 66 -5.87 -15.49 28.50
C MET A 66 -5.66 -16.74 27.62
N SER A 67 -5.50 -16.58 26.31
CA SER A 67 -5.12 -17.68 25.42
C SER A 67 -3.61 -17.85 25.39
N ASP A 68 -3.13 -19.07 25.13
CA ASP A 68 -1.70 -19.37 24.96
C ASP A 68 -1.08 -18.77 23.68
N PHE A 69 -1.87 -18.04 22.89
CA PHE A 69 -1.40 -17.46 21.63
C PHE A 69 -0.78 -16.07 21.84
N PRO A 70 0.46 -15.83 21.37
CA PRO A 70 1.11 -14.53 21.50
C PRO A 70 0.40 -13.46 20.65
N LEU A 71 0.33 -12.22 21.14
CA LEU A 71 -0.33 -11.11 20.44
C LEU A 71 0.35 -10.81 19.11
N TRP A 72 1.64 -11.13 18.98
CA TRP A 72 2.36 -11.03 17.72
C TRP A 72 1.74 -11.91 16.61
N GLN A 73 1.24 -13.10 16.94
CA GLN A 73 0.56 -13.95 15.95
C GLN A 73 -0.78 -13.36 15.52
N LEU A 74 -1.53 -12.72 16.42
CA LEU A 74 -2.75 -11.99 16.07
C LEU A 74 -2.47 -10.86 15.08
N TYR A 75 -1.41 -10.08 15.32
CA TYR A 75 -0.98 -9.03 14.40
C TYR A 75 -0.65 -9.57 13.01
N LEU A 76 0.13 -10.65 12.94
CA LEU A 76 0.49 -11.30 11.66
C LEU A 76 -0.75 -11.83 10.92
N SER A 77 -1.70 -12.42 11.65
CA SER A 77 -2.96 -12.90 11.07
C SER A 77 -3.80 -11.77 10.48
N LYS A 78 -3.94 -10.63 11.19
CA LYS A 78 -4.63 -9.44 10.66
C LYS A 78 -3.93 -8.87 9.41
N LEU A 79 -2.60 -8.88 9.39
CA LEU A 79 -1.80 -8.44 8.25
C LEU A 79 -2.00 -9.37 7.04
N ASN A 80 -1.97 -10.68 7.25
CA ASN A 80 -2.22 -11.67 6.20
C ASN A 80 -3.67 -11.62 5.68
N LEU A 81 -4.65 -11.39 6.55
CA LEU A 81 -6.04 -11.18 6.14
C LEU A 81 -6.16 -9.99 5.20
N MET A 82 -5.50 -8.88 5.55
CA MET A 82 -5.51 -7.68 4.72
C MET A 82 -4.85 -7.93 3.35
N ARG A 83 -3.74 -8.68 3.32
CA ARG A 83 -3.10 -9.12 2.06
C ARG A 83 -4.07 -9.94 1.23
N LEU A 84 -4.77 -10.89 1.84
CA LEU A 84 -5.72 -11.77 1.16
C LEU A 84 -6.88 -10.97 0.55
N MET A 85 -7.40 -9.95 1.24
CA MET A 85 -8.43 -9.07 0.68
C MET A 85 -7.90 -8.22 -0.49
N LEU A 86 -6.60 -7.87 -0.49
CA LEU A 86 -5.95 -7.15 -1.59
C LEU A 86 -5.58 -8.03 -2.79
N VAL A 87 -5.65 -9.36 -2.67
CA VAL A 87 -5.41 -10.27 -3.80
C VAL A 87 -6.46 -10.09 -4.90
N ILE A 88 -7.72 -9.82 -4.55
CA ILE A 88 -8.80 -9.58 -5.52
C ILE A 88 -8.51 -8.36 -6.41
N PRO A 89 -8.28 -7.14 -5.86
CA PRO A 89 -7.92 -5.99 -6.68
C PRO A 89 -6.58 -6.18 -7.40
N PHE A 90 -5.63 -6.93 -6.83
CA PHE A 90 -4.40 -7.30 -7.51
C PHE A 90 -4.69 -8.09 -8.80
N PHE A 91 -5.45 -9.19 -8.74
CA PHE A 91 -5.78 -9.98 -9.94
C PHE A 91 -6.48 -9.17 -11.02
N PHE A 92 -7.41 -8.28 -10.63
CA PHE A 92 -8.07 -7.39 -11.58
C PHE A 92 -7.06 -6.47 -12.30
N LEU A 93 -6.13 -5.88 -11.54
CA LEU A 93 -5.05 -5.09 -12.11
C LEU A 93 -4.07 -5.96 -12.94
N THR A 94 -3.86 -7.22 -12.58
CA THR A 94 -3.01 -8.16 -13.33
C THR A 94 -3.57 -8.41 -14.72
N ILE A 95 -4.87 -8.69 -14.82
CA ILE A 95 -5.55 -8.96 -16.08
C ILE A 95 -5.53 -7.71 -16.98
N THR A 96 -5.93 -6.56 -16.43
CA THR A 96 -6.01 -5.30 -17.19
C THR A 96 -4.65 -4.86 -17.74
N ASN A 97 -3.59 -4.95 -16.94
CA ASN A 97 -2.24 -4.59 -17.40
C ASN A 97 -1.67 -5.61 -18.39
N THR A 98 -1.97 -6.91 -18.23
CA THR A 98 -1.56 -7.93 -19.21
C THR A 98 -2.15 -7.63 -20.60
N ILE A 99 -3.43 -7.25 -20.67
CA ILE A 99 -4.08 -6.84 -21.92
C ILE A 99 -3.36 -5.61 -22.52
N LEU A 100 -2.96 -4.66 -21.68
CA LEU A 100 -2.25 -3.44 -22.09
C LEU A 100 -0.86 -3.75 -22.65
N ILE A 101 -0.12 -4.65 -22.01
CA ILE A 101 1.21 -5.12 -22.45
C ILE A 101 1.12 -5.81 -23.80
N LEU A 102 0.14 -6.70 -24.00
CA LEU A 102 -0.07 -7.40 -25.26
C LEU A 102 -0.41 -6.44 -26.40
N LYS A 103 -1.22 -5.41 -26.13
CA LYS A 103 -1.57 -4.38 -27.14
C LYS A 103 -0.40 -3.48 -27.52
N LEU A 104 0.50 -3.20 -26.58
CA LEU A 104 1.63 -2.28 -26.79
C LEU A 104 2.95 -2.99 -27.14
N ASN A 105 2.97 -4.33 -27.15
CA ASN A 105 4.13 -5.16 -27.47
C ASN A 105 5.37 -4.91 -26.57
N LEU A 106 5.14 -4.63 -25.28
CA LEU A 106 6.16 -4.19 -24.31
C LEU A 106 6.74 -5.34 -23.48
N THR A 107 7.34 -6.34 -24.14
CA THR A 107 7.80 -7.59 -23.51
C THR A 107 8.92 -7.40 -22.47
N ILE A 108 9.93 -6.56 -22.73
CA ILE A 108 11.05 -6.35 -21.80
C ILE A 108 10.61 -5.63 -20.51
N LEU A 109 9.59 -4.79 -20.61
CA LEU A 109 9.13 -3.97 -19.50
C LEU A 109 8.19 -4.70 -18.55
N SER A 110 7.51 -5.74 -19.04
CA SER A 110 6.50 -6.53 -18.33
C SER A 110 6.89 -6.98 -16.90
N PHE A 111 8.16 -7.33 -16.67
CA PHE A 111 8.66 -7.75 -15.36
C PHE A 111 8.67 -6.62 -14.32
N SER A 112 8.97 -5.38 -14.73
CA SER A 112 9.06 -4.24 -13.80
C SER A 112 7.71 -3.95 -13.13
N TRP A 113 6.62 -4.08 -13.89
CA TRP A 113 5.27 -3.92 -13.40
C TRP A 113 4.87 -5.00 -12.38
N LEU A 114 5.17 -6.28 -12.66
CA LEU A 114 4.87 -7.37 -11.72
C LEU A 114 5.58 -7.11 -10.38
N ILE A 115 6.84 -6.70 -10.42
CA ILE A 115 7.62 -6.38 -9.22
C ILE A 115 6.95 -5.25 -8.44
N VAL A 116 6.52 -4.17 -9.10
CA VAL A 116 5.86 -3.03 -8.43
C VAL A 116 4.51 -3.43 -7.84
N GLN A 117 3.69 -4.22 -8.55
CA GLN A 117 2.40 -4.66 -8.04
C GLN A 117 2.54 -5.59 -6.84
N ILE A 118 3.42 -6.59 -6.93
CA ILE A 118 3.71 -7.50 -5.83
C ILE A 118 4.23 -6.70 -4.64
N SER A 119 5.22 -5.82 -4.85
CA SER A 119 5.76 -4.95 -3.80
C SER A 119 4.66 -4.11 -3.14
N SER A 120 3.74 -3.54 -3.93
CA SER A 120 2.61 -2.75 -3.43
C SER A 120 1.66 -3.58 -2.55
N LEU A 121 1.38 -4.83 -2.93
CA LEU A 121 0.57 -5.77 -2.14
C LEU A 121 1.25 -6.12 -0.80
N TRP A 122 2.58 -6.20 -0.78
CA TRP A 122 3.34 -6.50 0.44
C TRP A 122 3.47 -5.29 1.38
N ILE A 123 3.75 -4.11 0.83
CA ILE A 123 3.99 -2.89 1.60
C ILE A 123 2.69 -2.29 2.15
N SER A 124 1.61 -2.29 1.36
CA SER A 124 0.36 -1.59 1.68
C SER A 124 -0.21 -1.98 3.06
N PRO A 125 -0.39 -3.27 3.39
CA PRO A 125 -0.86 -3.68 4.71
C PRO A 125 0.07 -3.29 5.86
N VAL A 126 1.40 -3.35 5.64
CA VAL A 126 2.40 -3.03 6.66
C VAL A 126 2.31 -1.54 7.02
N ILE A 127 2.27 -0.66 6.02
CA ILE A 127 2.13 0.79 6.20
C ILE A 127 0.85 1.15 6.96
N GLN A 128 -0.19 0.34 6.85
CA GLN A 128 -1.48 0.66 7.44
C GLN A 128 -1.65 0.14 8.85
N LEU A 129 -0.94 -0.95 9.20
CA LEU A 129 -1.08 -1.61 10.48
C LEU A 129 0.10 -1.41 11.42
N TYR A 130 1.25 -0.91 10.97
CA TYR A 130 2.47 -0.83 11.81
C TYR A 130 2.29 -0.03 13.10
N TRP A 131 1.44 1.00 13.09
CA TRP A 131 1.17 1.83 14.27
C TRP A 131 0.00 1.32 15.11
N SER A 132 -0.79 0.37 14.59
CA SER A 132 -1.97 -0.17 15.28
C SER A 132 -1.69 -0.67 16.72
N PRO A 133 -0.51 -1.25 17.04
CA PRO A 133 -0.22 -1.71 18.39
C PRO A 133 0.15 -0.59 19.39
N TYR A 134 0.39 0.64 18.96
CA TYR A 134 0.77 1.75 19.86
C TYR A 134 -0.43 2.57 20.36
N ILE A 135 -1.65 2.20 19.96
CA ILE A 135 -2.85 3.03 20.17
C ILE A 135 -3.50 2.73 21.54
N GLN A 136 -2.85 1.96 22.41
CA GLN A 136 -3.39 1.66 23.74
C GLN A 136 -3.51 2.91 24.64
N GLY A 137 -4.69 3.12 25.22
CA GLY A 137 -4.85 3.91 26.44
C GLY A 137 -5.20 5.39 26.30
N LYS A 138 -5.34 5.94 25.09
CA LYS A 138 -5.94 7.27 24.90
C LYS A 138 -7.27 7.13 24.19
N ILE A 139 -8.34 7.05 24.97
CA ILE A 139 -9.74 7.20 24.52
C ILE A 139 -9.92 8.52 23.73
N GLU A 140 -8.95 9.44 23.83
CA GLU A 140 -8.84 10.71 23.11
C GLU A 140 -7.72 10.76 22.06
N THR A 141 -7.27 9.64 21.49
CA THR A 141 -6.47 9.70 20.25
C THR A 141 -7.41 9.99 19.10
N THR A 142 -7.65 11.29 18.84
CA THR A 142 -8.44 11.80 17.72
C THR A 142 -8.02 11.07 16.44
N GLU A 143 -8.98 10.67 15.60
CA GLU A 143 -8.73 10.00 14.31
C GLU A 143 -7.60 10.70 13.50
N ASP A 144 -7.44 12.01 13.69
CA ASP A 144 -6.37 12.86 13.17
C ASP A 144 -4.95 12.41 13.54
N GLN A 145 -4.67 11.95 14.76
CA GLN A 145 -3.34 11.46 15.14
C GLN A 145 -3.00 10.14 14.45
N LEU A 146 -4.02 9.31 14.24
CA LEU A 146 -3.96 8.06 13.48
C LEU A 146 -3.70 8.33 12.00
N LEU A 147 -4.39 9.33 11.43
CA LEU A 147 -4.14 9.82 10.09
C LEU A 147 -2.74 10.43 9.97
N MET A 148 -2.29 11.25 10.93
CA MET A 148 -0.97 11.90 10.92
C MET A 148 0.19 10.90 11.00
N ALA A 149 0.13 9.92 11.90
CA ALA A 149 1.17 8.89 12.02
C ALA A 149 1.35 8.15 10.69
N GLN A 150 0.25 7.79 10.05
CA GLN A 150 0.22 7.03 8.79
C GLN A 150 0.53 7.86 7.56
N THR A 151 0.29 9.16 7.65
CA THR A 151 0.61 10.12 6.59
C THR A 151 2.10 10.10 6.28
N ILE A 152 2.98 9.79 7.23
CA ILE A 152 4.44 9.78 7.03
C ILE A 152 4.88 8.68 6.04
N PRO A 153 4.66 7.38 6.31
CA PRO A 153 5.05 6.33 5.36
C PRO A 153 4.23 6.38 4.06
N ARG A 154 2.97 6.81 4.12
CA ARG A 154 2.15 7.02 2.91
C ARG A 154 2.71 8.16 2.05
N LYS A 155 3.08 9.30 2.62
CA LYS A 155 3.71 10.40 1.88
C LYS A 155 5.04 9.96 1.28
N TYR A 156 5.85 9.23 2.03
CA TYR A 156 7.14 8.75 1.52
C TYR A 156 6.99 7.88 0.27
N LEU A 157 5.93 7.09 0.18
CA LEU A 157 5.71 6.17 -0.95
C LEU A 157 4.87 6.78 -2.08
N VAL A 158 3.83 7.53 -1.75
CA VAL A 158 2.86 8.10 -2.71
C VAL A 158 3.36 9.40 -3.34
N VAL A 159 4.08 10.24 -2.60
CA VAL A 159 4.53 11.55 -3.12
C VAL A 159 5.54 11.38 -4.25
N PRO A 160 6.56 10.51 -4.17
CA PRO A 160 7.47 10.27 -5.30
C PRO A 160 6.75 9.71 -6.54
N LEU A 161 5.69 8.91 -6.35
CA LEU A 161 4.84 8.42 -7.44
C LEU A 161 4.03 9.54 -8.10
N LEU A 162 3.54 10.50 -7.31
CA LEU A 162 2.84 11.68 -7.84
C LEU A 162 3.81 12.62 -8.57
N TYR A 163 5.02 12.80 -8.05
CA TYR A 163 6.07 13.54 -8.76
C TYR A 163 6.48 12.87 -10.06
N SER A 164 6.61 11.54 -10.10
CA SER A 164 6.92 10.83 -11.35
C SER A 164 5.79 10.97 -12.38
N LEU A 165 4.52 10.86 -11.95
CA LEU A 165 3.33 11.16 -12.75
C LEU A 165 3.38 12.59 -13.34
N TYR A 166 3.69 13.56 -12.50
CA TYR A 166 3.78 14.97 -12.90
C TYR A 166 4.92 15.18 -13.90
N LEU A 167 6.11 14.63 -13.64
CA LEU A 167 7.26 14.75 -14.56
C LEU A 167 6.98 14.10 -15.92
N LEU A 168 6.28 12.97 -15.95
CA LEU A 168 5.89 12.27 -17.20
C LEU A 168 4.92 13.09 -18.07
N LEU A 169 4.19 14.05 -17.50
CA LEU A 169 3.28 14.92 -18.25
C LEU A 169 3.99 16.06 -18.97
N PHE A 170 5.05 16.61 -18.37
CA PHE A 170 5.74 17.78 -18.89
C PHE A 170 7.05 17.45 -19.60
N ILE A 171 7.67 16.31 -19.26
CA ILE A 171 8.96 15.89 -19.81
C ILE A 171 8.74 14.71 -20.74
N ARG A 172 8.90 14.96 -22.04
CA ARG A 172 8.93 13.90 -23.04
C ARG A 172 10.31 13.24 -23.00
N PHE A 173 10.39 12.08 -22.35
CA PHE A 173 11.64 11.32 -22.29
C PHE A 173 12.06 10.89 -23.71
N PRO A 174 13.35 10.96 -24.05
CA PRO A 174 13.84 10.39 -25.30
C PRO A 174 13.51 8.89 -25.35
N ASP A 175 13.10 8.37 -26.50
CA ASP A 175 12.65 6.98 -26.66
C ASP A 175 13.70 5.95 -26.19
N LYS A 176 14.99 6.29 -26.23
CA LYS A 176 16.09 5.43 -25.73
C LYS A 176 16.10 5.22 -24.21
N TRP A 177 15.41 6.07 -23.45
CA TRP A 177 15.38 6.06 -21.98
C TRP A 177 14.02 5.67 -21.41
N GLY A 178 13.03 5.38 -22.26
CA GLY A 178 11.67 5.04 -21.82
C GLY A 178 11.62 3.83 -20.89
N TRP A 179 12.53 2.87 -21.07
CA TRP A 179 12.63 1.67 -20.22
C TRP A 179 13.27 1.90 -18.84
N VAL A 180 14.00 3.02 -18.67
CA VAL A 180 14.75 3.30 -17.44
C VAL A 180 13.81 3.69 -16.29
N VAL A 181 12.74 4.42 -16.58
CA VAL A 181 11.82 4.92 -15.54
C VAL A 181 11.06 3.79 -14.84
N PRO A 182 10.45 2.81 -15.54
CA PRO A 182 9.85 1.64 -14.90
C PRO A 182 10.82 0.82 -14.06
N LEU A 183 12.09 0.74 -14.48
CA LEU A 183 13.13 0.01 -13.77
C LEU A 183 13.54 0.73 -12.48
N ILE A 184 13.71 2.06 -12.52
CA ILE A 184 13.94 2.86 -11.31
C ILE A 184 12.79 2.69 -10.32
N LEU A 185 11.54 2.72 -10.81
CA LEU A 185 10.36 2.50 -9.96
C LEU A 185 10.35 1.10 -9.34
N SER A 186 10.70 0.05 -10.08
CA SER A 186 10.74 -1.31 -9.53
C SER A 186 11.81 -1.47 -8.45
N VAL A 187 13.00 -0.88 -8.64
CA VAL A 187 14.06 -0.85 -7.63
C VAL A 187 13.59 -0.07 -6.40
N TYR A 188 13.00 1.10 -6.59
CA TYR A 188 12.45 1.92 -5.51
C TYR A 188 11.41 1.17 -4.67
N PHE A 189 10.47 0.48 -5.32
CA PHE A 189 9.48 -0.34 -4.61
C PHE A 189 10.10 -1.53 -3.89
N SER A 190 11.09 -2.18 -4.50
CA SER A 190 11.81 -3.29 -3.87
C SER A 190 12.52 -2.84 -2.58
N ILE A 191 13.17 -1.68 -2.62
CA ILE A 191 13.77 -1.05 -1.44
C ILE A 191 12.68 -0.70 -0.43
N GLY A 192 11.54 -0.19 -0.88
CA GLY A 192 10.36 0.08 -0.05
C GLY A 192 9.85 -1.16 0.71
N VAL A 193 9.86 -2.33 0.07
CA VAL A 193 9.50 -3.61 0.73
C VAL A 193 10.46 -3.89 1.87
N LEU A 194 11.77 -3.83 1.62
CA LEU A 194 12.79 -4.06 2.64
C LEU A 194 12.65 -3.07 3.79
N PHE A 195 12.54 -1.78 3.48
CA PHE A 195 12.32 -0.72 4.48
C PHE A 195 11.08 -0.99 5.33
N SER A 196 9.95 -1.34 4.70
CA SER A 196 8.70 -1.64 5.40
C SER A 196 8.85 -2.87 6.29
N HIS A 197 9.51 -3.92 5.82
CA HIS A 197 9.68 -5.16 6.57
C HIS A 197 10.56 -4.95 7.79
N PHE A 198 11.72 -4.30 7.62
CA PHE A 198 12.68 -4.11 8.72
C PHE A 198 12.23 -3.03 9.71
N ILE A 199 11.90 -1.83 9.23
CA ILE A 199 11.65 -0.69 10.11
C ILE A 199 10.22 -0.74 10.65
N LEU A 200 9.21 -0.81 9.78
CA LEU A 200 7.82 -0.81 10.23
C LEU A 200 7.47 -2.12 10.95
N GLY A 201 8.05 -3.25 10.53
CA GLY A 201 7.95 -4.51 11.27
C GLY A 201 8.56 -4.43 12.67
N SER A 202 9.71 -3.78 12.82
CA SER A 202 10.33 -3.55 14.14
C SER A 202 9.50 -2.63 15.02
N VAL A 203 8.90 -1.57 14.45
CA VAL A 203 7.97 -0.68 15.15
C VAL A 203 6.77 -1.48 15.65
N ALA A 204 6.09 -2.22 14.76
CA ALA A 204 4.94 -3.04 15.14
C ALA A 204 5.29 -4.05 16.25
N LYS A 205 6.44 -4.72 16.16
CA LYS A 205 6.90 -5.69 17.17
C LYS A 205 7.16 -5.04 18.52
N LYS A 206 7.75 -3.84 18.55
CA LYS A 206 7.94 -3.07 19.79
C LYS A 206 6.59 -2.66 20.39
N GLY A 207 5.63 -2.22 19.57
CA GLY A 207 4.28 -1.88 20.03
C GLY A 207 3.55 -3.08 20.61
N VAL A 208 3.57 -4.24 19.94
CA VAL A 208 2.95 -5.47 20.45
C VAL A 208 3.56 -5.91 21.78
N ARG A 209 4.89 -5.85 21.94
CA ARG A 209 5.56 -6.15 23.21
C ARG A 209 5.12 -5.22 24.34
N GLN A 210 4.92 -3.93 24.03
CA GLN A 210 4.38 -2.99 25.00
C GLN A 210 2.95 -3.39 25.43
N LEU A 211 2.08 -3.74 24.47
CA LEU A 211 0.72 -4.24 24.77
C LEU A 211 0.72 -5.50 25.67
N GLU A 212 1.65 -6.43 25.41
CA GLU A 212 1.80 -7.67 26.21
C GLU A 212 2.22 -7.35 27.64
N SER A 213 3.21 -6.44 27.79
CA SER A 213 3.78 -6.03 29.07
C SER A 213 2.86 -5.15 29.91
N SER A 214 1.98 -4.36 29.28
CA SER A 214 0.96 -3.58 29.99
C SER A 214 -0.12 -4.54 30.50
N SER A 215 -0.01 -4.94 31.76
CA SER A 215 -1.17 -5.40 32.52
C SER A 215 -2.14 -4.23 32.67
N PHE A 216 -3.30 -4.27 32.00
CA PHE A 216 -4.42 -3.41 32.36
C PHE A 216 -4.94 -3.88 33.73
N ILE A 217 -4.23 -3.49 34.79
CA ILE A 217 -4.76 -3.40 36.13
C ILE A 217 -5.12 -1.93 36.30
N SER A 218 -6.36 -1.60 35.94
CA SER A 218 -7.18 -0.55 36.53
C SER A 218 -8.60 -0.67 35.96
#